data_AF-A0A1M6NTH9-F1
#
_entry.id   AF-A0A1M6NTH9-F1
#
_cell.length_a   1.000
_cell.length_b   1.000
_cell.length_c   1.000
_cell.angle_alpha   90.00
_cell.angle_beta   90.00
_cell.angle_gamma   90.00
#
_symmetry.space_group_name_H-M   'P 1'
#
loop_
_entity.id
_entity.type
_entity.pdbx_description
1 polymer ?
#
loop_
_entity_poly.entity_id
_entity_poly.type
_entity_poly.pdbx_seq_one_letter_code
_entity_poly.pdbx_strand_id
1 'polypeptide(L)'
;MRVVAICSVVAVIGMFFYLVAESKMLSYLSGEPEVCITCHTMNTHYATWQHSSHRGRATCVDCHLPRDSVFNKYMAKARDGFNHSMAMTFKTYGYNLRA
;
A
#
# COMPACT_ATOMS: atom_id res chain seq x y z
N MET A 1 20.39 34.99 5.97
CA MET A 1 20.19 33.86 5.02
C MET A 1 20.27 32.49 5.69
N ARG A 2 21.28 32.18 6.52
CA ARG A 2 21.40 30.86 7.19
C ARG A 2 20.20 30.47 8.05
N VAL A 3 19.65 31.38 8.86
CA VAL A 3 18.47 31.12 9.71
C VAL A 3 17.24 30.77 8.87
N VAL A 4 16.99 31.52 7.79
CA VAL A 4 15.88 31.25 6.86
C VAL A 4 16.03 29.85 6.23
N ALA A 5 17.25 29.49 5.79
CA ALA A 5 17.51 28.17 5.24
C ALA A 5 17.25 27.03 6.24
N ILE A 6 17.67 27.20 7.50
CA ILE A 6 17.44 26.21 8.57
C ILE A 6 15.93 26.08 8.85
N CYS A 7 15.20 27.19 8.97
CA CYS A 7 13.76 27.17 9.20
C CYS A 7 13.01 26.46 8.06
N SER A 8 13.40 26.69 6.80
CA SER A 8 12.80 26.02 5.64
C SER A 8 13.03 24.50 5.68
N VAL A 9 14.24 24.05 6.02
CA VAL A 9 14.54 22.62 6.13
C VAL A 9 13.72 21.98 7.24
N VAL A 10 13.64 22.62 8.41
CA VAL A 10 12.83 22.12 9.54
C VAL A 10 11.34 22.04 9.15
N ALA A 11 10.81 23.04 8.45
CA ALA A 11 9.43 23.04 7.99
C ALA A 11 9.14 21.88 7.02
N VAL A 12 10.04 21.61 6.07
CA VAL A 12 9.90 20.49 5.13
C VAL A 12 9.94 19.15 5.84
N ILE A 13 10.88 18.96 6.77
CA ILE A 13 11.00 17.73 7.55
C ILE A 13 9.75 17.53 8.43
N GLY A 14 9.27 18.59 9.09
CA GLY A 14 8.04 18.55 9.89
C GLY A 14 6.82 18.17 9.06
N MET A 15 6.68 18.78 7.87
CA MET A 15 5.61 18.44 6.93
C MET A 15 5.70 16.99 6.45
N PHE A 16 6.91 16.49 6.16
CA PHE A 16 7.11 15.11 5.75
C PHE A 16 6.62 14.12 6.82
N PHE A 17 7.02 14.29 8.08
CA PHE A 17 6.57 13.41 9.15
C PHE A 17 5.07 13.52 9.42
N TYR A 18 4.50 14.72 9.32
CA TYR A 18 3.06 14.92 9.41
C TYR A 18 2.30 14.13 8.33
N LEU A 19 2.75 14.21 7.07
CA LEU A 19 2.14 13.46 5.97
C LEU A 19 2.28 11.95 6.14
N VAL A 20 3.44 11.46 6.60
CA VAL A 20 3.67 10.03 6.88
C VAL A 20 2.69 9.51 7.93
N ALA A 21 2.45 10.30 8.99
CA ALA A 21 1.52 9.95 10.06
C ALA A 21 0.06 9.95 9.56
N GLU A 22 -0.37 11.02 8.90
CA GLU A 22 -1.75 11.19 8.46
C GLU A 22 -2.16 10.18 7.37
N SER A 23 -1.26 9.92 6.41
CA SER A 23 -1.50 8.93 5.35
C SER A 23 -1.43 7.48 5.83
N LYS A 24 -1.04 7.24 7.09
CA LYS A 24 -0.72 5.91 7.62
C LYS A 24 0.25 5.15 6.71
N MET A 25 1.23 5.85 6.11
CA MET A 25 2.13 5.29 5.09
C MET A 25 2.77 3.96 5.53
N LEU A 26 3.15 3.84 6.80
CA LEU A 26 3.79 2.62 7.30
C LEU A 26 2.88 1.38 7.29
N SER A 27 1.56 1.55 7.29
CA SER A 27 0.62 0.43 7.13
C SER A 27 0.83 -0.32 5.81
N TYR A 28 1.29 0.38 4.76
CA TYR A 28 1.63 -0.23 3.48
C TYR A 28 2.79 -1.21 3.54
N LEU A 29 3.60 -1.22 4.61
CA LEU A 29 4.66 -2.21 4.82
C LEU A 29 4.16 -3.48 5.52
N SER A 30 2.94 -3.46 6.03
CA SER A 30 2.34 -4.60 6.74
C SER A 30 1.78 -5.66 5.77
N GLY A 31 1.35 -6.78 6.36
CA GLY A 31 0.57 -7.82 5.68
C GLY A 31 -0.92 -7.77 5.99
N GLU A 32 -1.41 -6.72 6.66
CA GLU A 32 -2.80 -6.63 7.10
C GLU A 32 -3.76 -6.56 5.90
N PRO A 33 -4.79 -7.42 5.85
CA PRO A 33 -5.79 -7.43 4.77
C PRO A 33 -6.49 -6.08 4.54
N GLU A 34 -6.66 -5.30 5.61
CA GLU A 34 -7.31 -3.98 5.62
C GLU A 34 -6.55 -2.95 4.78
N VAL A 35 -5.24 -3.11 4.64
CA VAL A 35 -4.42 -2.21 3.81
C VAL A 35 -4.80 -2.36 2.33
N CYS A 36 -5.20 -3.55 1.90
CA CYS A 36 -5.59 -3.83 0.52
C CYS A 36 -6.85 -3.05 0.10
N ILE A 37 -7.76 -2.75 1.03
CA ILE A 37 -9.01 -2.00 0.73
C ILE A 37 -8.88 -0.48 0.86
N THR A 38 -7.65 0.04 0.90
CA THR A 38 -7.44 1.49 0.79
C THR A 38 -7.84 2.01 -0.61
N CYS A 39 -7.89 1.13 -1.60
CA CYS A 39 -8.47 1.39 -2.91
C CYS A 39 -9.80 0.65 -3.06
N HIS A 40 -10.84 1.34 -3.54
CA HIS A 40 -12.19 0.78 -3.68
C HIS A 40 -12.25 -0.42 -4.63
N THR A 41 -11.35 -0.50 -5.61
CA THR A 41 -11.25 -1.62 -6.56
C THR A 41 -10.94 -2.95 -5.88
N MET A 42 -10.44 -2.95 -4.64
CA MET A 42 -10.14 -4.14 -3.88
C MET A 42 -11.27 -4.58 -2.93
N ASN A 43 -12.34 -3.78 -2.79
CA ASN A 43 -13.43 -4.07 -1.85
C ASN A 43 -14.10 -5.42 -2.11
N THR A 44 -14.32 -5.76 -3.38
CA THR A 44 -14.94 -7.05 -3.77
C THR A 44 -14.05 -8.22 -3.39
N HIS A 45 -12.74 -8.14 -3.65
CA HIS A 45 -11.76 -9.17 -3.29
C HIS A 45 -11.62 -9.35 -1.78
N TYR A 46 -11.68 -8.25 -1.03
CA TYR A 46 -11.68 -8.32 0.43
C TYR A 46 -12.97 -8.93 0.99
N ALA A 47 -14.12 -8.57 0.41
CA ALA A 47 -15.41 -9.15 0.81
C ALA A 47 -15.45 -10.67 0.53
N THR A 48 -14.93 -11.13 -0.60
CA THR A 48 -14.86 -12.57 -0.90
C THR A 48 -13.87 -13.29 0.01
N TRP A 49 -12.71 -12.70 0.30
CA TRP A 49 -11.78 -13.23 1.30
C TRP A 49 -12.44 -13.36 2.69
N GLN A 50 -13.18 -12.34 3.13
CA GLN A 50 -13.89 -12.34 4.41
C GLN A 50 -14.95 -13.45 4.53
N HIS A 51 -15.54 -13.88 3.41
CA HIS A 51 -16.52 -14.97 3.37
C HIS A 51 -15.91 -16.32 2.96
N SER A 52 -14.58 -16.40 2.86
CA SER A 52 -13.86 -17.62 2.51
C SER A 52 -13.25 -18.30 3.75
N SER A 53 -12.92 -19.58 3.59
CA SER A 53 -12.18 -20.34 4.61
C SER A 53 -10.78 -19.77 4.90
N HIS A 54 -10.27 -18.85 4.07
CA HIS A 54 -8.95 -18.26 4.26
C HIS A 54 -8.94 -17.15 5.33
N ARG A 55 -10.07 -16.49 5.63
CA ARG A 55 -10.15 -15.35 6.56
C ARG A 55 -9.42 -15.58 7.89
N GLY A 56 -9.54 -16.77 8.47
CA GLY A 56 -8.95 -17.11 9.76
C GLY A 56 -7.58 -17.78 9.70
N ARG A 57 -7.00 -17.96 8.51
CA ARG A 57 -5.77 -18.76 8.32
C ARG A 57 -4.70 -18.09 7.46
N ALA A 58 -5.09 -17.18 6.58
CA ALA A 58 -4.17 -16.53 5.66
C ALA A 58 -4.62 -15.10 5.35
N THR A 59 -3.65 -14.19 5.28
CA THR A 59 -3.81 -12.83 4.77
C THR A 59 -3.71 -12.79 3.25
N CYS A 60 -3.96 -11.64 2.63
CA CYS A 60 -3.84 -11.49 1.17
C CYS A 60 -2.40 -11.78 0.70
N VAL A 61 -1.42 -11.20 1.40
CA VAL A 61 0.00 -11.28 1.01
C VAL A 61 0.61 -12.65 1.22
N ASP A 62 -0.03 -13.49 2.02
CA ASP A 62 0.40 -14.85 2.26
C ASP A 62 0.39 -15.67 0.97
N CYS A 63 -0.65 -15.55 0.15
CA CYS A 63 -0.72 -16.26 -1.12
C CYS A 63 -0.18 -15.43 -2.30
N HIS A 64 -0.26 -14.10 -2.21
CA HIS A 64 0.04 -13.21 -3.35
C HIS A 64 1.48 -12.69 -3.40
N LEU A 65 2.26 -12.78 -2.32
CA LEU A 65 3.67 -12.38 -2.32
C LEU A 65 4.61 -13.58 -2.13
N PRO A 66 5.87 -13.48 -2.60
CA PRO A 66 6.90 -14.47 -2.33
C PRO A 66 7.10 -14.71 -0.83
N ARG A 67 7.41 -15.97 -0.48
CA ARG A 67 7.66 -16.43 0.89
C ARG A 67 9.06 -16.98 1.11
N ASP A 68 9.89 -16.94 0.07
CA ASP A 68 11.26 -17.44 0.03
C ASP A 68 12.24 -16.55 0.78
N SER A 69 12.06 -15.22 0.72
CA SER A 69 12.84 -14.29 1.53
C SER A 69 12.09 -12.99 1.83
N VAL A 70 12.45 -12.36 2.95
CA VAL A 70 11.92 -11.03 3.34
C VAL A 70 12.26 -10.00 2.26
N PHE A 71 13.47 -10.05 1.72
CA PHE A 71 13.90 -9.14 0.65
C PHE A 71 13.03 -9.28 -0.60
N ASN A 72 12.83 -10.51 -1.10
CA ASN A 72 12.02 -10.75 -2.30
C ASN A 72 10.56 -10.38 -2.09
N LYS A 73 10.01 -10.65 -0.90
CA LYS A 73 8.66 -10.22 -0.50
C LYS A 73 8.50 -8.70 -0.64
N TYR A 74 9.39 -7.92 -0.04
CA TYR A 74 9.28 -6.45 -0.06
C TYR A 74 9.60 -5.85 -1.43
N MET A 75 10.53 -6.45 -2.19
CA MET A 75 10.81 -6.04 -3.56
C MET A 75 9.58 -6.25 -4.47
N ALA A 76 8.95 -7.43 -4.40
CA ALA A 76 7.72 -7.71 -5.13
C ALA A 76 6.60 -6.75 -4.71
N LYS A 77 6.43 -6.52 -3.39
CA LYS A 77 5.45 -5.59 -2.85
C LYS A 77 5.61 -4.17 -3.40
N ALA A 78 6.85 -3.67 -3.48
CA ALA A 78 7.14 -2.34 -4.02
C ALA A 78 6.84 -2.26 -5.52
N ARG A 79 7.29 -3.25 -6.30
CA ARG A 79 7.04 -3.34 -7.74
C ARG A 79 5.53 -3.38 -8.04
N ASP A 80 4.82 -4.29 -7.39
CA ASP A 80 3.40 -4.53 -7.67
C ASP A 80 2.54 -3.37 -7.18
N GLY A 81 2.88 -2.79 -6.02
CA GLY A 81 2.26 -1.57 -5.51
C GLY A 81 2.39 -0.42 -6.52
N PHE A 82 3.59 -0.17 -7.05
CA PHE A 82 3.81 0.87 -8.06
C PHE A 82 2.98 0.63 -9.33
N ASN A 83 2.98 -0.61 -9.85
CA ASN A 83 2.20 -0.96 -11.04
C ASN A 83 0.69 -0.78 -10.83
N HIS A 84 0.18 -1.17 -9.65
CA HIS A 84 -1.22 -0.93 -9.29
C HIS A 84 -1.54 0.56 -9.23
N SER A 85 -0.72 1.36 -8.53
CA SER A 85 -0.92 2.81 -8.46
C SER A 85 -0.96 3.44 -9.85
N MET A 86 0.01 3.12 -10.70
CA MET A 86 0.04 3.60 -12.09
C MET A 86 -1.21 3.18 -12.87
N ALA A 87 -1.60 1.91 -12.78
CA ALA A 87 -2.78 1.43 -13.49
C ALA A 87 -4.05 2.14 -13.04
N MET A 88 -4.23 2.37 -11.74
CA MET A 88 -5.39 3.06 -11.17
C MET A 88 -5.41 4.55 -11.55
N THR A 89 -4.26 5.24 -11.49
CA THR A 89 -4.14 6.66 -11.87
C THR A 89 -4.44 6.87 -13.35
N PHE A 90 -3.91 6.03 -14.22
CA PHE A 90 -4.06 6.18 -15.68
C PHE A 90 -5.20 5.36 -16.28
N LYS A 91 -5.96 4.64 -15.45
CA LYS A 91 -7.09 3.78 -15.85
C LYS A 91 -6.73 2.74 -16.91
N THR A 92 -5.53 2.16 -16.82
CA THR A 92 -5.03 1.14 -17.76
C THR A 92 -5.37 -0.29 -17.34
N TYR A 93 -6.20 -0.47 -16.30
CA TYR A 93 -6.65 -1.78 -15.83
C TYR A 93 -7.78 -2.39 -16.67
N GLY A 94 -7.85 -3.73 -16.65
CA GLY A 94 -8.84 -4.53 -17.37
C GLY A 94 -10.27 -4.33 -16.86
N TYR A 95 -11.25 -4.83 -17.63
CA TYR A 95 -12.67 -4.68 -17.30
C TYR A 95 -13.04 -5.31 -15.95
N ASN A 96 -12.32 -6.37 -15.56
CA ASN A 96 -12.50 -7.11 -14.32
C ASN A 96 -12.19 -6.31 -13.04
N LEU A 97 -11.55 -5.13 -13.17
CA LEU A 97 -11.22 -4.23 -12.07
C LEU A 97 -11.91 -2.86 -12.20
N ARG A 98 -12.83 -2.70 -13.16
CA ARG A 98 -13.68 -1.50 -13.32
C ARG A 98 -14.89 -1.64 -12.42
N ALA A 99 -14.69 -1.36 -11.13
CA ALA A 99 -15.77 -1.11 -10.17
C ALA A 99 -16.29 0.32 -10.31
#